data_AF-A0A2E7N326-F1
#
_entry.id   AF-A0A2E7N326-F1
#
_cell.length_a   1.000
_cell.length_b   1.000
_cell.length_c   1.000
_cell.angle_alpha   90.00
_cell.angle_beta   90.00
_cell.angle_gamma   90.00
#
_symmetry.space_group_name_H-M   'P 1'
#
loop_
_entity.id
_entity.type
_entity.pdbx_description
1 polymer ?
#
loop_
_entity_poly.entity_id
_entity_poly.type
_entity_poly.pdbx_seq_one_letter_code
_entity_poly.pdbx_strand_id
1 'polypeptide(L)'
;MSFTVASYLMGIPPGNTNPEKPAIIVNAIEGVWKSGDQGTIVTDYNVVDADVAVMQGFVHPGSKSSKHLDLRKRVIEHQKRRGKRTLIVDANLFLYADPGNSNKFLRYSYDGIFPTTGEYCNGAPDPSRWELIKNRLNLELKPWKNSGNYILICCQRDGGWSMDNQPLLPWVVRTVQNIRKYSDRVIVVRFHPGDKNTLEHKRSIARYRLPNVRVSNADSIMHDLAQAHCLVNHNSSPGVVAAIEGVPVFLTDSTRSQAKDVAHTNFADLENITHFDRQPWIEKMAQMHWTLDELKDGTAWKHLRQWADKPL
;
A
#
# COMPACT_ATOMS: atom_id res chain seq x y z
N MET A 1 29.51 -9.92 6.93
CA MET A 1 28.51 -10.60 7.77
C MET A 1 27.58 -11.36 6.84
N SER A 2 27.27 -12.62 7.15
CA SER A 2 26.33 -13.45 6.37
C SER A 2 25.03 -13.56 7.17
N PHE A 3 23.90 -13.32 6.52
CA PHE A 3 22.58 -13.41 7.12
C PHE A 3 21.95 -14.78 6.92
N THR A 4 21.20 -15.23 7.92
CA THR A 4 20.27 -16.37 7.80
C THR A 4 18.86 -15.86 7.49
N VAL A 5 18.22 -16.39 6.45
CA VAL A 5 16.91 -15.94 5.97
C VAL A 5 15.97 -17.14 5.84
N ALA A 6 14.78 -17.04 6.41
CA ALA A 6 13.73 -18.07 6.30
C ALA A 6 12.48 -17.52 5.62
N SER A 7 12.00 -18.16 4.55
CA SER A 7 10.77 -17.76 3.86
C SER A 7 9.65 -18.78 4.10
N TYR A 8 8.42 -18.33 4.38
CA TYR A 8 7.33 -19.21 4.85
C TYR A 8 6.25 -19.45 3.78
N LEU A 9 6.25 -20.65 3.19
CA LEU A 9 5.29 -21.04 2.15
C LEU A 9 3.87 -21.19 2.71
N MET A 10 3.72 -21.81 3.88
CA MET A 10 2.43 -22.02 4.53
C MET A 10 1.82 -20.74 5.12
N GLY A 11 2.52 -19.60 4.98
CA GLY A 11 1.97 -18.28 5.22
C GLY A 11 0.98 -17.84 4.13
N ILE A 12 0.93 -18.52 2.98
CA ILE A 12 -0.02 -18.25 1.89
C ILE A 12 -1.40 -18.85 2.24
N PRO A 13 -2.53 -18.16 1.96
CA PRO A 13 -3.86 -18.71 2.21
C PRO A 13 -4.11 -20.04 1.48
N PRO A 14 -4.85 -20.98 2.09
CA PRO A 14 -5.22 -22.23 1.44
C PRO A 14 -6.08 -21.97 0.19
N GLY A 15 -5.95 -22.82 -0.82
CA GLY A 15 -6.70 -22.69 -2.09
C GLY A 15 -6.20 -21.56 -3.00
N ASN A 16 -4.98 -21.06 -2.78
CA ASN A 16 -4.38 -20.08 -3.68
C ASN A 16 -4.12 -20.67 -5.08
N THR A 17 -4.70 -20.03 -6.10
CA THR A 17 -4.48 -20.38 -7.51
C THR A 17 -3.50 -19.44 -8.22
N ASN A 18 -3.06 -18.35 -7.59
CA ASN A 18 -2.12 -17.41 -8.20
C ASN A 18 -0.67 -17.94 -8.06
N PRO A 19 0.02 -18.29 -9.16
CA PRO A 19 1.38 -18.84 -9.12
C PRO A 19 2.44 -17.83 -8.65
N GLU A 20 2.16 -16.53 -8.64
CA GLU A 20 3.08 -15.50 -8.15
C GLU A 20 3.31 -15.64 -6.64
N LYS A 21 2.31 -16.08 -5.87
CA LYS A 21 2.43 -16.12 -4.40
C LYS A 21 3.51 -17.11 -3.93
N PRO A 22 3.53 -18.38 -4.39
CA PRO A 22 4.66 -19.26 -4.09
C PRO A 22 5.99 -18.73 -4.65
N ALA A 23 5.97 -18.09 -5.82
CA ALA A 23 7.18 -17.55 -6.44
C ALA A 23 7.84 -16.46 -5.58
N ILE A 24 7.09 -15.64 -4.85
CA ILE A 24 7.64 -14.68 -3.87
C ILE A 24 8.55 -15.39 -2.86
N ILE A 25 8.06 -16.49 -2.28
CA ILE A 25 8.73 -17.22 -1.21
C ILE A 25 10.01 -17.88 -1.75
N VAL A 26 9.90 -18.56 -2.90
CA VAL A 26 11.03 -19.26 -3.53
C VAL A 26 12.08 -18.26 -4.04
N ASN A 27 11.66 -17.25 -4.81
CA ASN A 27 12.57 -16.28 -5.42
C ASN A 27 13.32 -15.46 -4.37
N ALA A 28 12.68 -15.14 -3.23
CA ALA A 28 13.36 -14.45 -2.13
C ALA A 28 14.60 -15.22 -1.66
N ILE A 29 14.47 -16.54 -1.48
CA ILE A 29 15.58 -17.39 -1.05
C ILE A 29 16.61 -17.59 -2.16
N GLU A 30 16.19 -17.70 -3.42
CA GLU A 30 17.14 -17.73 -4.55
C GLU A 30 18.01 -16.45 -4.60
N GLY A 31 17.41 -15.28 -4.40
CA GLY A 31 18.14 -14.00 -4.36
C GLY A 31 19.09 -13.89 -3.17
N VAL A 32 18.71 -14.44 -2.02
CA VAL A 32 19.56 -14.55 -0.82
C VAL A 32 20.80 -15.39 -1.13
N TRP A 33 20.64 -16.58 -1.73
CA TRP A 33 21.77 -17.44 -2.12
C TRP A 33 22.69 -16.77 -3.12
N LYS A 34 22.14 -16.09 -4.14
CA LYS A 34 22.94 -15.34 -5.14
C LYS A 34 23.72 -14.17 -4.54
N SER A 35 23.35 -13.73 -3.35
CA SER A 35 24.04 -12.65 -2.63
C SER A 35 25.03 -13.18 -1.57
N GLY A 36 25.20 -14.49 -1.46
CA GLY A 36 26.14 -15.13 -0.53
C GLY A 36 25.60 -15.30 0.91
N ASP A 37 24.29 -15.12 1.11
CA ASP A 37 23.61 -15.31 2.38
C ASP A 37 22.95 -16.70 2.46
N GLN A 38 22.62 -17.16 3.66
CA GLN A 38 22.03 -18.47 3.90
C GLN A 38 20.51 -18.39 3.89
N GLY A 39 19.86 -19.18 3.03
CA GLY A 39 18.40 -19.15 2.86
C GLY A 39 17.73 -20.51 3.07
N THR A 40 16.56 -20.53 3.72
CA THR A 40 15.73 -21.72 3.93
C THR A 40 14.28 -21.45 3.54
N ILE A 41 13.67 -22.36 2.77
CA ILE A 41 12.25 -22.33 2.46
C ILE A 41 11.53 -23.23 3.47
N VAL A 42 10.68 -22.65 4.32
CA VAL A 42 9.87 -23.35 5.32
C VAL A 42 8.54 -23.76 4.68
N THR A 43 8.34 -25.06 4.54
CA THR A 43 7.19 -25.67 3.85
C THR A 43 6.12 -26.23 4.81
N ASP A 44 6.31 -26.08 6.12
CA ASP A 44 5.38 -26.50 7.16
C ASP A 44 4.93 -25.29 8.02
N TYR A 45 4.32 -25.57 9.17
CA TYR A 45 3.85 -24.55 10.12
C TYR A 45 4.84 -24.30 11.26
N ASN A 46 6.08 -24.77 11.18
CA ASN A 46 7.08 -24.51 12.21
C ASN A 46 7.72 -23.14 12.01
N VAL A 47 8.08 -22.48 13.11
CA VAL A 47 8.83 -21.22 13.07
C VAL A 47 10.28 -21.55 13.39
N VAL A 48 11.19 -21.21 12.46
CA VAL A 48 12.63 -21.42 12.61
C VAL A 48 13.35 -20.13 13.00
N ASP A 49 14.54 -20.29 13.57
CA ASP A 49 15.44 -19.19 13.87
C ASP A 49 16.12 -18.68 12.60
N ALA A 50 15.98 -17.38 12.32
CA ALA A 50 16.66 -16.68 11.24
C ALA A 50 16.90 -15.20 11.60
N ASP A 51 17.83 -14.54 10.92
CA ASP A 51 18.02 -13.08 11.03
C ASP A 51 16.88 -12.32 10.36
N VAL A 52 16.39 -12.86 9.24
CA VAL A 52 15.24 -12.31 8.51
C VAL A 52 14.21 -13.40 8.21
N ALA A 53 12.96 -13.16 8.59
CA ALA A 53 11.82 -13.96 8.14
C ALA A 53 11.12 -13.28 6.96
N VAL A 54 10.86 -13.98 5.86
CA VAL A 54 10.12 -13.47 4.69
C VAL A 54 8.72 -14.05 4.67
N MET A 55 7.71 -13.19 4.58
CA MET A 55 6.32 -13.62 4.45
C MET A 55 5.51 -12.72 3.51
N GLN A 56 4.53 -13.31 2.85
CA GLN A 56 3.58 -12.56 2.06
C GLN A 56 2.36 -12.15 2.90
N GLY A 57 2.04 -10.86 2.86
CA GLY A 57 0.95 -10.27 3.61
C GLY A 57 1.25 -10.15 5.11
N PHE A 58 0.32 -9.53 5.83
CA PHE A 58 0.47 -9.17 7.23
C PHE A 58 -0.72 -9.69 8.06
N VAL A 59 -0.62 -9.57 9.39
CA VAL A 59 -1.69 -9.91 10.34
C VAL A 59 -1.93 -8.73 11.27
N HIS A 60 -3.19 -8.53 11.65
CA HIS A 60 -3.62 -7.45 12.54
C HIS A 60 -4.40 -8.03 13.74
N PRO A 61 -4.64 -7.25 14.80
CA PRO A 61 -5.31 -7.74 16.02
C PRO A 61 -6.68 -8.39 15.76
N GLY A 62 -7.45 -7.88 14.79
CA GLY A 62 -8.75 -8.42 14.37
C GLY A 62 -8.69 -9.53 13.30
N SER A 63 -7.52 -10.05 12.94
CA SER A 63 -7.42 -11.12 11.94
C SER A 63 -8.06 -12.41 12.45
N LYS A 64 -8.93 -13.02 11.62
CA LYS A 64 -9.56 -14.32 11.87
C LYS A 64 -8.52 -15.37 12.25
N SER A 65 -8.88 -16.32 13.12
CA SER A 65 -8.03 -17.49 13.37
C SER A 65 -8.12 -18.45 12.19
N SER A 66 -6.98 -18.72 11.58
CA SER A 66 -6.80 -19.74 10.55
C SER A 66 -5.31 -20.07 10.47
N LYS A 67 -4.98 -21.31 10.11
CA LYS A 67 -3.59 -21.83 10.24
C LYS A 67 -2.52 -20.92 9.61
N HIS A 68 -2.76 -20.37 8.42
CA HIS A 68 -1.81 -19.50 7.73
C HIS A 68 -1.66 -18.12 8.42
N LEU A 69 -2.75 -17.53 8.94
CA LEU A 69 -2.69 -16.28 9.70
C LEU A 69 -2.03 -16.49 11.06
N ASP A 70 -2.28 -17.63 11.72
CA ASP A 70 -1.66 -17.97 12.99
C ASP A 70 -0.16 -18.25 12.83
N LEU A 71 0.27 -18.81 11.69
CA LEU A 71 1.70 -18.88 11.34
C LEU A 71 2.32 -17.50 11.19
N ARG A 72 1.72 -16.59 10.41
CA ARG A 72 2.22 -15.21 10.25
C ARG A 72 2.37 -14.50 11.60
N LYS A 73 1.37 -14.61 12.49
CA LYS A 73 1.43 -14.06 13.85
C LYS A 73 2.63 -14.61 14.62
N ARG A 74 2.82 -15.93 14.62
CA ARG A 74 3.95 -16.57 15.32
C ARG A 74 5.30 -16.19 14.74
N VAL A 75 5.43 -16.06 13.42
CA VAL A 75 6.68 -15.61 12.76
C VAL A 75 7.04 -14.19 13.21
N ILE A 76 6.10 -13.25 13.15
CA ILE A 76 6.32 -11.85 13.58
C ILE A 76 6.74 -11.80 15.05
N GLU A 77 5.99 -12.46 15.93
CA GLU A 77 6.28 -12.45 17.37
C GLU A 77 7.61 -13.15 17.69
N HIS A 78 7.97 -14.20 16.94
CA HIS A 78 9.25 -14.87 17.10
C HIS A 78 10.43 -13.97 16.72
N GLN A 79 10.38 -13.33 15.55
CA GLN A 79 11.42 -12.39 15.12
C GLN A 79 11.53 -11.23 16.10
N LYS A 80 10.41 -10.65 16.52
CA LYS A 80 10.36 -9.55 17.49
C LYS A 80 11.02 -9.92 18.82
N ARG A 81 10.70 -11.09 19.38
CA ARG A 81 11.32 -11.57 20.65
C ARG A 81 12.83 -11.77 20.54
N ARG A 82 13.33 -12.14 19.36
CA ARG A 82 14.77 -12.35 19.10
C ARG A 82 15.51 -11.07 18.67
N GLY A 83 14.82 -9.92 18.60
CA GLY A 83 15.40 -8.68 18.06
C GLY A 83 15.74 -8.76 16.57
N LYS A 84 15.12 -9.69 15.84
CA LYS A 84 15.35 -9.96 14.41
C LYS A 84 14.23 -9.38 13.55
N ARG A 85 14.41 -9.35 12.23
CA ARG A 85 13.53 -8.61 11.30
C ARG A 85 12.54 -9.53 10.59
N THR A 86 11.39 -8.99 10.21
CA THR A 86 10.42 -9.67 9.33
C THR A 86 10.24 -8.87 8.04
N LEU A 87 10.68 -9.40 6.91
CA LEU A 87 10.43 -8.83 5.58
C LEU A 87 9.01 -9.20 5.11
N ILE A 88 8.18 -8.19 4.93
CA ILE A 88 6.79 -8.29 4.51
C ILE A 88 6.69 -7.94 3.03
N VAL A 89 5.98 -8.78 2.28
CA VAL A 89 5.69 -8.56 0.86
C VAL A 89 4.21 -8.23 0.68
N ASP A 90 3.93 -7.11 0.01
CA ASP A 90 2.59 -6.58 -0.23
C ASP A 90 2.40 -6.12 -1.69
N ALA A 91 1.16 -5.80 -2.06
CA ALA A 91 0.84 -5.29 -3.39
C ALA A 91 1.58 -3.97 -3.69
N ASN A 92 1.94 -3.78 -4.95
CA ASN A 92 2.60 -2.55 -5.40
C ASN A 92 1.62 -1.36 -5.48
N LEU A 93 2.14 -0.14 -5.31
CA LEU A 93 1.36 1.10 -5.35
C LEU A 93 1.02 1.57 -6.77
N PHE A 94 1.63 0.96 -7.79
CA PHE A 94 1.49 1.33 -9.20
C PHE A 94 0.50 0.43 -9.96
N LEU A 95 -0.20 -0.47 -9.26
CA LEU A 95 -1.06 -1.50 -9.85
C LEU A 95 -2.18 -0.92 -10.72
N TYR A 96 -2.56 0.35 -10.50
CA TYR A 96 -3.56 1.02 -11.33
C TYR A 96 -3.12 1.17 -12.80
N ALA A 97 -1.81 1.21 -13.07
CA ALA A 97 -1.23 1.28 -14.40
C ALA A 97 -0.98 -0.10 -15.03
N ASP A 98 -1.00 -1.16 -14.22
CA ASP A 98 -0.83 -2.55 -14.65
C ASP A 98 -1.77 -3.46 -13.83
N PRO A 99 -3.11 -3.45 -14.09
CA PRO A 99 -4.08 -4.13 -13.24
C PRO A 99 -3.89 -5.64 -13.12
N GLY A 100 -3.19 -6.26 -14.08
CA GLY A 100 -2.83 -7.68 -14.06
C GLY A 100 -1.50 -7.98 -13.36
N ASN A 101 -0.79 -6.95 -12.86
CA ASN A 101 0.57 -7.06 -12.34
C ASN A 101 1.52 -7.79 -13.31
N SER A 102 1.38 -7.55 -14.61
CA SER A 102 2.16 -8.23 -15.65
C SER A 102 3.67 -8.00 -15.51
N ASN A 103 4.08 -6.85 -14.94
CA ASN A 103 5.47 -6.54 -14.61
C ASN A 103 5.92 -7.11 -13.26
N LYS A 104 5.02 -7.71 -12.49
CA LYS A 104 5.28 -8.43 -11.23
C LYS A 104 5.97 -7.59 -10.16
N PHE A 105 5.70 -6.30 -10.13
CA PHE A 105 6.19 -5.45 -9.05
C PHE A 105 5.46 -5.78 -7.75
N LEU A 106 6.21 -5.82 -6.66
CA LEU A 106 5.70 -5.97 -5.30
C LEU A 106 6.39 -4.96 -4.40
N ARG A 107 5.74 -4.67 -3.27
CA ARG A 107 6.24 -3.74 -2.26
C ARG A 107 6.82 -4.51 -1.09
N TYR A 108 7.94 -4.02 -0.55
CA TYR A 108 8.68 -4.67 0.51
C TYR A 108 8.90 -3.72 1.69
N SER A 109 8.72 -4.22 2.91
CA SER A 109 9.05 -3.50 4.13
C SER A 109 9.42 -4.44 5.26
N TYR A 110 10.30 -4.01 6.16
CA TYR A 110 10.57 -4.72 7.39
C TYR A 110 9.58 -4.33 8.49
N ASP A 111 9.13 -5.31 9.27
CA ASP A 111 8.45 -5.24 10.57
C ASP A 111 7.07 -4.57 10.63
N GLY A 112 6.66 -3.86 9.59
CA GLY A 112 5.35 -3.24 9.50
C GLY A 112 4.97 -2.86 8.07
N ILE A 113 3.71 -2.44 7.91
CA ILE A 113 3.09 -2.12 6.61
C ILE A 113 2.57 -0.68 6.53
N PHE A 114 2.74 0.09 7.60
CA PHE A 114 2.51 1.52 7.61
C PHE A 114 3.86 2.25 7.65
N PRO A 115 3.96 3.47 7.11
CA PRO A 115 5.18 4.30 7.26
C PRO A 115 5.67 4.47 8.69
N THR A 116 4.78 4.37 9.69
CA THR A 116 5.11 4.52 11.12
C THR A 116 5.61 3.23 11.77
N THR A 117 5.39 2.07 11.14
CA THR A 117 5.75 0.76 11.72
C THR A 117 6.71 -0.03 10.85
N GLY A 118 6.77 0.27 9.55
CA GLY A 118 7.56 -0.44 8.57
C GLY A 118 8.79 0.34 8.13
N GLU A 119 9.92 -0.35 7.99
CA GLU A 119 11.11 0.17 7.32
C GLU A 119 11.06 -0.24 5.84
N TYR A 120 10.80 0.74 4.97
CA TYR A 120 10.64 0.54 3.52
C TYR A 120 11.97 0.59 2.75
N CYS A 121 13.09 0.78 3.45
CA CYS A 121 14.43 0.83 2.86
C CYS A 121 14.54 1.93 1.80
N ASN A 122 13.88 3.06 2.01
CA ASN A 122 13.74 4.13 1.01
C ASN A 122 14.17 5.51 1.53
N GLY A 123 14.93 5.57 2.62
CA GLY A 123 15.47 6.83 3.17
C GLY A 123 16.47 7.52 2.23
N ALA A 124 17.18 6.75 1.40
CA ALA A 124 18.10 7.23 0.38
C ALA A 124 17.80 6.49 -0.94
N PRO A 125 16.76 6.91 -1.70
CA PRO A 125 16.37 6.22 -2.92
C PRO A 125 17.39 6.44 -4.04
N ASP A 126 17.59 5.41 -4.87
CA ASP A 126 18.23 5.54 -6.17
C ASP A 126 17.21 6.11 -7.18
N PRO A 127 17.42 7.31 -7.74
CA PRO A 127 16.50 7.92 -8.70
C PRO A 127 16.22 7.05 -9.93
N SER A 128 17.16 6.17 -10.31
CA SER A 128 16.99 5.25 -11.44
C SER A 128 15.83 4.28 -11.25
N ARG A 129 15.42 4.00 -9.99
CA ARG A 129 14.25 3.17 -9.67
C ARG A 129 12.97 3.78 -10.21
N TRP A 130 12.81 5.09 -10.06
CA TRP A 130 11.63 5.75 -10.59
C TRP A 130 11.63 5.72 -12.11
N GLU A 131 12.74 6.05 -12.76
CA GLU A 131 12.86 5.97 -14.23
C GLU A 131 12.57 4.56 -14.77
N LEU A 132 13.02 3.51 -14.09
CA LEU A 132 12.70 2.13 -14.45
C LEU A 132 11.19 1.87 -14.39
N ILE A 133 10.53 2.22 -13.29
CA ILE A 133 9.09 2.01 -13.12
C ILE A 133 8.29 2.85 -14.12
N LYS A 134 8.68 4.12 -14.27
CA LYS A 134 8.12 5.08 -15.23
C LYS A 134 8.08 4.48 -16.64
N ASN A 135 9.21 3.98 -17.11
CA ASN A 135 9.32 3.39 -18.45
C ASN A 135 8.57 2.06 -18.58
N ARG A 136 8.66 1.16 -17.58
CA ARG A 136 8.01 -0.16 -17.64
C ARG A 136 6.50 -0.10 -17.56
N LEU A 137 5.96 0.87 -16.83
CA LEU A 137 4.51 1.02 -16.61
C LEU A 137 3.90 2.15 -17.44
N ASN A 138 4.70 2.83 -18.28
CA ASN A 138 4.28 4.00 -19.06
C ASN A 138 3.59 5.06 -18.17
N LEU A 139 4.24 5.39 -17.06
CA LEU A 139 3.77 6.36 -16.07
C LEU A 139 4.48 7.70 -16.24
N GLU A 140 3.84 8.77 -15.79
CA GLU A 140 4.46 10.10 -15.66
C GLU A 140 3.90 10.84 -14.46
N LEU A 141 4.69 11.72 -13.84
CA LEU A 141 4.18 12.72 -12.92
C LEU A 141 3.48 13.82 -13.72
N LYS A 142 2.16 13.72 -13.88
CA LYS A 142 1.38 14.70 -14.64
C LYS A 142 1.39 16.07 -13.94
N PRO A 143 1.32 17.20 -14.67
CA PRO A 143 1.20 18.52 -14.05
C PRO A 143 0.03 18.59 -13.05
N TRP A 144 0.20 19.36 -11.97
CA TRP A 144 -0.87 19.56 -11.00
C TRP A 144 -2.11 20.19 -11.65
N LYS A 145 -3.29 19.69 -11.29
CA LYS A 145 -4.57 20.25 -11.67
C LYS A 145 -4.89 21.47 -10.82
N ASN A 146 -5.33 22.54 -11.46
CA ASN A 146 -5.78 23.77 -10.81
C ASN A 146 -7.29 23.81 -10.55
N SER A 147 -8.05 22.89 -11.15
CA SER A 147 -9.52 22.89 -11.09
C SER A 147 -10.09 21.51 -11.37
N GLY A 148 -11.27 21.25 -10.81
CA GLY A 148 -12.10 20.12 -11.17
C GLY A 148 -13.56 20.31 -10.74
N ASN A 149 -14.39 19.35 -11.12
CA ASN A 149 -15.85 19.44 -10.98
C ASN A 149 -16.35 19.01 -9.59
N TYR A 150 -15.60 18.16 -8.91
CA TYR A 150 -16.02 17.56 -7.64
C TYR A 150 -14.85 17.12 -6.76
N ILE A 151 -15.12 16.94 -5.47
CA ILE A 151 -14.20 16.31 -4.52
C ILE A 151 -14.45 14.80 -4.54
N LEU A 152 -13.41 14.00 -4.81
CA LEU A 152 -13.50 12.54 -4.86
C LEU A 152 -13.11 11.94 -3.52
N ILE A 153 -14.05 11.29 -2.82
CA ILE A 153 -13.75 10.48 -1.62
C ILE A 153 -13.49 9.04 -2.06
N CYS A 154 -12.27 8.54 -1.84
CA CYS A 154 -11.94 7.13 -2.06
C CYS A 154 -12.02 6.33 -0.75
N CYS A 155 -12.94 5.37 -0.71
CA CYS A 155 -13.15 4.47 0.40
C CYS A 155 -12.17 3.28 0.39
N GLN A 156 -11.92 2.73 1.58
CA GLN A 156 -11.27 1.43 1.77
C GLN A 156 -12.33 0.34 2.00
N ARG A 157 -11.91 -0.93 2.02
CA ARG A 157 -12.80 -2.03 2.40
C ARG A 157 -13.31 -1.81 3.83
N ASP A 158 -14.60 -2.05 4.06
CA ASP A 158 -15.16 -2.01 5.42
C ASP A 158 -14.62 -3.19 6.26
N GLY A 159 -14.20 -2.89 7.49
CA GLY A 159 -13.40 -3.80 8.31
C GLY A 159 -11.99 -4.09 7.75
N GLY A 160 -11.57 -3.38 6.70
CA GLY A 160 -10.21 -3.41 6.21
C GLY A 160 -9.25 -2.82 7.25
N TRP A 161 -8.10 -3.47 7.42
CA TRP A 161 -7.11 -3.13 8.46
C TRP A 161 -6.67 -1.66 8.44
N SER A 162 -6.58 -1.06 7.26
CA SER A 162 -6.08 0.31 7.08
C SER A 162 -7.05 1.39 7.57
N MET A 163 -8.30 1.03 7.90
CA MET A 163 -9.25 1.91 8.58
C MET A 163 -9.13 1.86 10.10
N ASP A 164 -8.26 1.02 10.67
CA ASP A 164 -7.99 0.95 12.13
C ASP A 164 -9.26 0.85 13.01
N ASN A 165 -10.12 -0.12 12.69
CA ASN A 165 -11.42 -0.35 13.33
C ASN A 165 -12.45 0.78 13.15
N GLN A 166 -12.16 1.79 12.33
CA GLN A 166 -13.14 2.82 11.98
C GLN A 166 -14.18 2.26 11.00
N PRO A 167 -15.48 2.28 11.35
CA PRO A 167 -16.52 1.82 10.44
C PRO A 167 -16.61 2.74 9.21
N LEU A 168 -16.73 2.14 8.02
CA LEU A 168 -16.61 2.87 6.76
C LEU A 168 -17.64 4.00 6.61
N LEU A 169 -18.92 3.71 6.80
CA LEU A 169 -20.00 4.69 6.58
C LEU A 169 -19.92 5.89 7.55
N PRO A 170 -19.73 5.69 8.87
CA PRO A 170 -19.45 6.78 9.80
C PRO A 170 -18.24 7.63 9.40
N TRP A 171 -17.16 7.04 8.87
CA TRP A 171 -16.03 7.81 8.34
C TRP A 171 -16.47 8.67 7.15
N VAL A 172 -17.16 8.11 6.15
CA VAL A 172 -17.62 8.88 4.98
C VAL A 172 -18.48 10.07 5.40
N VAL A 173 -19.46 9.84 6.29
CA VAL A 173 -20.37 10.91 6.76
C VAL A 173 -19.61 12.02 7.47
N ARG A 174 -18.69 11.68 8.39
CA ARG A 174 -17.85 12.68 9.08
C ARG A 174 -16.96 13.45 8.11
N THR A 175 -16.34 12.75 7.15
CA THR A 175 -15.49 13.37 6.13
C THR A 175 -16.29 14.34 5.27
N VAL A 176 -17.50 13.97 4.82
CA VAL A 176 -18.41 14.86 4.09
C VAL A 176 -18.75 16.10 4.93
N GLN A 177 -19.13 15.92 6.19
CA GLN A 177 -19.47 17.03 7.09
C GLN A 177 -18.29 18.00 7.29
N ASN A 178 -17.06 17.48 7.39
CA ASN A 178 -15.87 18.30 7.55
C ASN A 178 -15.50 19.04 6.25
N ILE A 179 -15.62 18.40 5.08
CA ILE A 179 -15.43 19.06 3.77
C ILE A 179 -16.41 20.22 3.61
N ARG A 180 -17.69 20.01 3.99
CA ARG A 180 -18.76 21.01 3.86
C ARG A 180 -18.57 22.27 4.69
N LYS A 181 -17.62 22.29 5.64
CA LYS A 181 -17.23 23.52 6.35
C LYS A 181 -16.44 24.49 5.47
N TYR A 182 -15.86 24.00 4.37
CA TYR A 182 -14.90 24.74 3.55
C TYR A 182 -15.18 24.68 2.04
N SER A 183 -16.12 23.84 1.59
CA SER A 183 -16.43 23.70 0.16
C SER A 183 -17.87 23.24 -0.11
N ASP A 184 -18.50 23.89 -1.10
CA ASP A 184 -19.84 23.55 -1.61
C ASP A 184 -19.80 22.62 -2.84
N ARG A 185 -18.60 22.23 -3.30
CA ARG A 185 -18.42 21.38 -4.49
C ARG A 185 -19.19 20.07 -4.36
N VAL A 186 -19.60 19.51 -5.50
CA VAL A 186 -20.14 18.14 -5.52
C VAL A 186 -19.12 17.19 -4.90
N ILE A 187 -19.58 16.24 -4.09
CA ILE A 187 -18.75 15.16 -3.55
C ILE A 187 -19.13 13.85 -4.24
N VAL A 188 -18.12 13.14 -4.75
CA VAL A 188 -18.28 11.83 -5.36
C VAL A 188 -17.63 10.79 -4.46
N VAL A 189 -18.39 9.79 -4.01
CA VAL A 189 -17.90 8.70 -3.16
C VAL A 189 -17.61 7.48 -4.03
N ARG A 190 -16.34 7.05 -4.08
CA ARG A 190 -15.89 5.83 -4.75
C ARG A 190 -15.65 4.73 -3.71
N PHE A 191 -16.48 3.69 -3.75
CA PHE A 191 -16.29 2.50 -2.92
C PHE A 191 -15.15 1.61 -3.43
N HIS A 192 -14.51 0.89 -2.53
CA HIS A 192 -13.39 0.02 -2.87
C HIS A 192 -13.88 -1.15 -3.74
N PRO A 193 -13.28 -1.42 -4.92
CA PRO A 193 -13.78 -2.42 -5.87
C PRO A 193 -13.77 -3.85 -5.30
N GLY A 194 -12.82 -4.13 -4.41
CA GLY A 194 -12.74 -5.41 -3.71
C GLY A 194 -13.61 -5.54 -2.44
N ASP A 195 -14.50 -4.59 -2.14
CA ASP A 195 -15.42 -4.67 -1.00
C ASP A 195 -16.69 -5.45 -1.37
N LYS A 196 -16.99 -6.51 -0.60
CA LYS A 196 -18.14 -7.39 -0.84
C LYS A 196 -19.49 -6.75 -0.49
N ASN A 197 -19.49 -5.69 0.33
CA ASN A 197 -20.71 -5.02 0.81
C ASN A 197 -21.00 -3.72 0.06
N THR A 198 -20.33 -3.49 -1.08
CA THR A 198 -20.46 -2.24 -1.86
C THR A 198 -21.91 -1.83 -2.11
N LEU A 199 -22.78 -2.76 -2.54
CA LEU A 199 -24.19 -2.45 -2.83
C LEU A 199 -24.95 -1.92 -1.60
N GLU A 200 -24.69 -2.50 -0.42
CA GLU A 200 -25.27 -2.06 0.84
C GLU A 200 -24.76 -0.67 1.25
N HIS A 201 -23.45 -0.42 1.07
CA HIS A 201 -22.88 0.90 1.32
C HIS A 201 -23.48 1.97 0.40
N LYS A 202 -23.68 1.67 -0.90
CA LYS A 202 -24.35 2.57 -1.85
C LYS A 202 -25.77 2.92 -1.39
N ARG A 203 -26.57 1.91 -1.01
CA ARG A 203 -27.93 2.11 -0.47
C ARG A 203 -27.92 2.93 0.81
N SER A 204 -26.93 2.73 1.66
CA SER A 204 -26.80 3.45 2.93
C SER A 204 -26.46 4.93 2.72
N ILE A 205 -25.53 5.27 1.82
CA ILE A 205 -25.24 6.67 1.47
C ILE A 205 -26.48 7.39 0.96
N ALA A 206 -27.29 6.74 0.11
CA ALA A 206 -28.54 7.33 -0.36
C ALA A 206 -29.53 7.64 0.78
N ARG A 207 -29.59 6.79 1.82
CA ARG A 207 -30.44 7.00 3.00
C ARG A 207 -30.01 8.18 3.87
N TYR A 208 -28.72 8.50 3.93
CA TYR A 208 -28.24 9.67 4.67
C TYR A 208 -28.66 11.01 4.06
N ARG A 209 -29.12 11.03 2.79
CA ARG A 209 -29.58 12.24 2.08
C ARG A 209 -28.58 13.41 2.17
N LEU A 210 -27.30 13.11 2.04
CA LEU A 210 -26.24 14.12 2.12
C LEU A 210 -26.31 15.07 0.90
N PRO A 211 -26.32 16.39 1.09
CA PRO A 211 -26.51 17.35 0.01
C PRO A 211 -25.31 17.38 -0.95
N ASN A 212 -25.60 17.38 -2.26
CA ASN A 212 -24.61 17.37 -3.33
C ASN A 212 -23.58 16.23 -3.21
N VAL A 213 -24.00 15.07 -2.71
CA VAL A 213 -23.19 13.85 -2.64
C VAL A 213 -23.76 12.80 -3.57
N ARG A 214 -22.91 12.20 -4.42
CA ARG A 214 -23.26 11.06 -5.27
C ARG A 214 -22.23 9.96 -5.17
N VAL A 215 -22.60 8.76 -5.59
CA VAL A 215 -21.69 7.61 -5.65
C VAL A 215 -21.10 7.49 -7.06
N SER A 216 -19.82 7.16 -7.16
CA SER A 216 -19.20 6.85 -8.45
C SER A 216 -19.67 5.49 -8.98
N ASN A 217 -19.90 5.44 -10.29
CA ASN A 217 -20.12 4.21 -11.05
C ASN A 217 -19.03 4.00 -12.11
N ALA A 218 -17.91 4.71 -12.01
CA ALA A 218 -16.81 4.56 -12.95
C ALA A 218 -16.06 3.24 -12.70
N ASP A 219 -15.78 2.50 -13.77
CA ASP A 219 -15.00 1.26 -13.69
C ASP A 219 -13.58 1.54 -13.19
N SER A 220 -12.93 2.53 -13.78
CA SER A 220 -11.57 2.95 -13.42
C SER A 220 -11.56 4.18 -12.51
N ILE A 221 -10.64 4.19 -11.55
CA ILE A 221 -10.34 5.38 -10.74
C ILE A 221 -9.85 6.54 -11.63
N MET A 222 -9.25 6.24 -12.78
CA MET A 222 -8.76 7.25 -13.72
C MET A 222 -9.87 8.14 -14.27
N HIS A 223 -11.06 7.56 -14.52
CA HIS A 223 -12.22 8.34 -14.96
C HIS A 223 -12.72 9.29 -13.87
N ASP A 224 -12.65 8.85 -12.61
CA ASP A 224 -13.00 9.72 -11.50
C ASP A 224 -11.96 10.84 -11.32
N LEU A 225 -10.67 10.48 -11.32
CA LEU A 225 -9.57 11.44 -11.18
C LEU A 225 -9.54 12.47 -12.30
N ALA A 226 -9.94 12.11 -13.53
CA ALA A 226 -9.98 13.02 -14.67
C ALA A 226 -10.78 14.30 -14.38
N GLN A 227 -11.87 14.20 -13.62
CA GLN A 227 -12.76 15.33 -13.30
C GLN A 227 -12.67 15.80 -11.84
N ALA A 228 -11.89 15.13 -11.00
CA ALA A 228 -11.74 15.48 -9.60
C ALA A 228 -10.95 16.79 -9.42
N HIS A 229 -11.46 17.66 -8.55
CA HIS A 229 -10.79 18.83 -8.01
C HIS A 229 -9.66 18.42 -7.07
N CYS A 230 -9.96 17.48 -6.17
CA CYS A 230 -9.01 16.80 -5.32
C CYS A 230 -9.52 15.40 -4.96
N LEU A 231 -8.62 14.54 -4.50
CA LEU A 231 -8.93 13.26 -3.88
C LEU A 231 -8.82 13.38 -2.36
N VAL A 232 -9.81 12.86 -1.64
CA VAL A 232 -9.81 12.71 -0.19
C VAL A 232 -9.81 11.20 0.13
N ASN A 233 -8.86 10.74 0.93
CA ASN A 233 -8.91 9.38 1.48
C ASN A 233 -8.37 9.34 2.91
N HIS A 234 -8.38 8.15 3.53
CA HIS A 234 -7.86 7.99 4.89
C HIS A 234 -6.34 7.89 4.87
N ASN A 235 -5.81 6.77 4.38
CA ASN A 235 -4.37 6.48 4.33
C ASN A 235 -3.98 5.46 3.24
N SER A 236 -4.86 5.26 2.25
CA SER A 236 -4.73 4.20 1.24
C SER A 236 -4.00 4.62 -0.04
N SER A 237 -3.67 3.63 -0.88
CA SER A 237 -2.97 3.83 -2.15
C SER A 237 -3.64 4.74 -3.19
N PRO A 238 -4.98 4.98 -3.22
CA PRO A 238 -5.56 5.99 -4.12
C PRO A 238 -4.94 7.38 -3.98
N GLY A 239 -4.42 7.74 -2.80
CA GLY A 239 -3.67 9.00 -2.62
C GLY A 239 -2.39 9.04 -3.45
N VAL A 240 -1.68 7.91 -3.57
CA VAL A 240 -0.47 7.80 -4.40
C VAL A 240 -0.82 7.93 -5.88
N VAL A 241 -1.92 7.28 -6.30
CA VAL A 241 -2.43 7.38 -7.68
C VAL A 241 -2.77 8.84 -8.01
N ALA A 242 -3.56 9.51 -7.18
CA ALA A 242 -3.94 10.91 -7.40
C ALA A 242 -2.71 11.82 -7.48
N ALA A 243 -1.74 11.66 -6.59
CA ALA A 243 -0.51 12.45 -6.62
C ALA A 243 0.30 12.25 -7.91
N ILE A 244 0.43 11.02 -8.42
CA ILE A 244 1.09 10.76 -9.72
C ILE A 244 0.31 11.43 -10.87
N GLU A 245 -1.01 11.31 -10.85
CA GLU A 245 -1.92 11.86 -11.86
C GLU A 245 -2.14 13.38 -11.77
N GLY A 246 -1.43 14.06 -10.88
CA GLY A 246 -1.51 15.51 -10.70
C GLY A 246 -2.81 15.98 -10.05
N VAL A 247 -3.53 15.10 -9.35
CA VAL A 247 -4.74 15.47 -8.59
C VAL A 247 -4.35 15.72 -7.14
N PRO A 248 -4.62 16.91 -6.58
CA PRO A 248 -4.34 17.23 -5.18
C PRO A 248 -4.94 16.20 -4.21
N VAL A 249 -4.21 15.88 -3.14
CA VAL A 249 -4.55 14.80 -2.19
C VAL A 249 -4.80 15.38 -0.81
N PHE A 250 -5.86 14.90 -0.14
CA PHE A 250 -6.18 15.21 1.24
C PHE A 250 -6.31 13.92 2.04
N LEU A 251 -5.63 13.85 3.19
CA LEU A 251 -5.58 12.67 4.03
C LEU A 251 -6.27 12.93 5.37
N THR A 252 -7.13 12.01 5.79
CA THR A 252 -7.68 12.03 7.16
C THR A 252 -6.81 11.27 8.17
N ASP A 253 -5.81 10.53 7.69
CA ASP A 253 -4.73 9.94 8.50
C ASP A 253 -3.42 9.94 7.69
N SER A 254 -2.74 11.08 7.71
CA SER A 254 -1.50 11.25 6.98
C SER A 254 -0.35 10.42 7.55
N THR A 255 -0.32 10.21 8.87
CA THR A 255 0.80 9.53 9.54
C THR A 255 1.02 8.11 9.03
N ARG A 256 -0.06 7.41 8.65
CA ARG A 256 -0.01 6.04 8.14
C ARG A 256 -0.12 5.94 6.62
N SER A 257 -0.05 7.05 5.89
CA SER A 257 -0.20 7.09 4.43
C SER A 257 1.14 7.21 3.71
N GLN A 258 1.29 6.48 2.62
CA GLN A 258 2.44 6.60 1.71
C GLN A 258 2.44 7.91 0.90
N ALA A 259 1.32 8.63 0.88
CA ALA A 259 1.18 9.91 0.17
C ALA A 259 1.43 11.14 1.06
N LYS A 260 1.86 10.97 2.33
CA LYS A 260 1.88 12.06 3.32
C LYS A 260 2.69 13.29 2.88
N ASP A 261 3.82 13.07 2.20
CA ASP A 261 4.78 14.14 1.87
C ASP A 261 4.27 15.04 0.73
N VAL A 262 3.20 14.64 0.04
CA VAL A 262 2.61 15.32 -1.12
C VAL A 262 1.10 15.51 -0.96
N ALA A 263 0.62 15.55 0.29
CA ALA A 263 -0.80 15.63 0.60
C ALA A 263 -1.09 16.69 1.67
N HIS A 264 -2.28 17.25 1.55
CA HIS A 264 -2.90 18.12 2.55
C HIS A 264 -3.45 17.29 3.71
N THR A 265 -3.44 17.88 4.90
CA THR A 265 -4.02 17.26 6.12
C THR A 265 -5.12 18.12 6.75
N ASN A 266 -5.45 19.26 6.13
CA ASN A 266 -6.44 20.20 6.61
C ASN A 266 -7.42 20.56 5.48
N PHE A 267 -8.73 20.36 5.70
CA PHE A 267 -9.74 20.68 4.70
C PHE A 267 -9.96 22.18 4.47
N ALA A 268 -9.42 23.06 5.32
CA ALA A 268 -9.44 24.50 5.07
C ALA A 268 -8.71 24.89 3.77
N ASP A 269 -7.78 24.04 3.30
CA ASP A 269 -6.97 24.28 2.11
C ASP A 269 -7.66 23.80 0.81
N LEU A 270 -8.88 23.27 0.87
CA LEU A 270 -9.59 22.69 -0.27
C LEU A 270 -9.76 23.66 -1.46
N GLU A 271 -9.93 24.95 -1.17
CA GLU A 271 -10.07 25.99 -2.20
C GLU A 271 -8.78 26.81 -2.39
N ASN A 272 -7.72 26.51 -1.62
CA ASN A 272 -6.42 27.18 -1.66
C ASN A 272 -5.28 26.14 -1.70
N ILE A 273 -5.28 25.33 -2.76
CA ILE A 273 -4.42 24.16 -2.86
C ILE A 273 -2.95 24.55 -3.06
N THR A 274 -2.07 23.95 -2.26
CA THR A 274 -0.62 23.99 -2.46
C THR A 274 -0.16 22.84 -3.37
N HIS A 275 0.76 23.15 -4.28
CA HIS A 275 1.44 22.19 -5.13
C HIS A 275 2.76 21.75 -4.51
N PHE A 276 2.83 20.48 -4.12
CA PHE A 276 4.05 19.90 -3.55
C PHE A 276 5.02 19.47 -4.66
N ASP A 277 6.32 19.55 -4.38
CA ASP A 277 7.32 18.86 -5.18
C ASP A 277 7.18 17.35 -4.99
N ARG A 278 6.93 16.64 -6.08
CA ARG A 278 6.67 15.20 -6.09
C ARG A 278 7.90 14.38 -6.42
N GLN A 279 8.97 14.98 -6.96
CA GLN A 279 10.11 14.22 -7.44
C GLN A 279 10.83 13.46 -6.31
N PRO A 280 11.19 14.09 -5.18
CA PRO A 280 11.83 13.36 -4.08
C PRO A 280 10.91 12.31 -3.46
N TRP A 281 9.60 12.57 -3.45
CA TRP A 281 8.61 11.64 -2.91
C TRP A 281 8.45 10.40 -3.80
N ILE A 282 8.32 10.56 -5.12
CA ILE A 282 8.09 9.42 -6.02
C ILE A 282 9.30 8.50 -6.09
N GLU A 283 10.52 9.04 -5.98
CA GLU A 283 11.75 8.25 -5.91
C GLU A 283 11.76 7.33 -4.67
N LYS A 284 11.35 7.85 -3.50
CA LYS A 284 11.17 7.02 -2.30
C LYS A 284 10.09 5.96 -2.49
N MET A 285 8.99 6.30 -3.16
CA MET A 285 7.93 5.34 -3.45
C MET A 285 8.41 4.26 -4.42
N ALA A 286 9.21 4.60 -5.42
CA ALA A 286 9.76 3.65 -6.39
C ALA A 286 10.75 2.68 -5.73
N GLN A 287 11.59 3.18 -4.82
CA GLN A 287 12.66 2.39 -4.17
C GLN A 287 12.16 1.17 -3.38
N MET A 288 10.95 1.22 -2.84
CA MET A 288 10.37 0.11 -2.09
C MET A 288 9.68 -0.95 -2.97
N HIS A 289 9.77 -0.81 -4.29
CA HIS A 289 9.17 -1.75 -5.25
C HIS A 289 10.22 -2.51 -6.04
N TRP A 290 10.06 -3.83 -6.07
CA TRP A 290 10.95 -4.75 -6.78
C TRP A 290 10.12 -5.83 -7.48
N THR A 291 10.60 -6.26 -8.65
CA THR A 291 9.97 -7.34 -9.42
C THR A 291 10.32 -8.72 -8.87
N LEU A 292 9.55 -9.74 -9.26
CA LEU A 292 9.88 -11.13 -8.95
C LEU A 292 11.23 -11.59 -9.55
N ASP A 293 11.65 -11.01 -10.68
CA ASP A 293 12.93 -11.33 -11.30
C ASP A 293 14.09 -10.72 -10.52
N GLU A 294 13.97 -9.46 -10.08
CA GLU A 294 14.95 -8.80 -9.21
C GLU A 294 15.03 -9.44 -7.82
N LEU A 295 13.92 -10.03 -7.36
CA LEU A 295 13.93 -10.85 -6.17
C LEU A 295 14.74 -12.14 -6.40
N LYS A 296 14.53 -12.81 -7.54
CA LYS A 296 15.17 -14.07 -7.91
C LYS A 296 16.66 -13.93 -8.20
N ASP A 297 17.10 -12.83 -8.82
CA ASP A 297 18.50 -12.60 -9.17
C ASP A 297 19.34 -12.00 -8.03
N GLY A 298 18.68 -11.60 -6.94
CA GLY A 298 19.30 -11.03 -5.74
C GLY A 298 19.45 -9.52 -5.77
N THR A 299 19.07 -8.83 -6.84
CA THR A 299 19.13 -7.37 -6.93
C THR A 299 18.33 -6.71 -5.81
N ALA A 300 17.10 -7.16 -5.59
CA ALA A 300 16.26 -6.65 -4.50
C ALA A 300 16.88 -6.94 -3.13
N TRP A 301 17.39 -8.16 -2.92
CA TRP A 301 18.00 -8.53 -1.63
C TRP A 301 19.28 -7.73 -1.34
N LYS A 302 20.12 -7.44 -2.33
CA LYS A 302 21.31 -6.59 -2.16
C LYS A 302 21.00 -5.19 -1.63
N HIS A 303 19.83 -4.67 -1.97
CA HIS A 303 19.31 -3.43 -1.40
C HIS A 303 18.77 -3.67 0.02
N LEU A 304 17.79 -4.56 0.15
CA LEU A 304 17.07 -4.80 1.41
C LEU A 304 17.99 -5.27 2.54
N ARG A 305 19.04 -6.04 2.24
CA ARG A 305 20.01 -6.56 3.23
C ARG A 305 20.73 -5.48 4.04
N GLN A 306 20.79 -4.25 3.54
CA GLN A 306 21.40 -3.13 4.27
C GLN A 306 20.59 -2.77 5.53
N TRP A 307 19.32 -3.19 5.60
CA TRP A 307 18.42 -3.04 6.75
C TRP A 307 18.08 -4.39 7.42
N ALA A 308 18.75 -5.48 7.06
CA ALA A 308 18.50 -6.80 7.64
C ALA A 308 18.96 -6.89 9.11
N ASP A 309 19.97 -6.10 9.50
CA ASP A 309 20.26 -5.86 10.90
C ASP A 309 19.30 -4.82 11.49
N LYS A 310 18.90 -5.03 12.75
CA LYS A 310 18.18 -4.01 13.51
C LYS A 310 19.22 -3.12 14.18
N PRO A 311 19.30 -1.81 13.86
CA PRO A 311 20.14 -0.90 14.63
C PRO A 311 19.74 -1.01 16.11
N LEU A 312 20.74 -1.15 16.98
CA LEU A 312 20.56 -1.17 18.44
C LEU A 312 19.94 0.13 18.94
#